data_AF-A0A553MY92-F1
#
_entry.id   AF-A0A553MY92-F1
#
_cell.length_a   1.000
_cell.length_b   1.000
_cell.length_c   1.000
_cell.angle_alpha   90.00
_cell.angle_beta   90.00
_cell.angle_gamma   90.00
#
_symmetry.space_group_name_H-M   'P 1'
#
loop_
_entity.id
_entity.type
_entity.pdbx_description
1 polymer ?
#
loop_
_entity_poly.entity_id
_entity_poly.type
_entity_poly.pdbx_seq_one_letter_code
_entity_poly.pdbx_strand_id
1 'polypeptide(L)'
;MGDASQVRPGYERLTAEEMDEQRIQNVAYQYLCRLEEAKRWMEACLEEDLPAPTELEEVLRNGVYLAKLGHCFAPHLIPIKKIYDLDQQRYKVTGLQFRHTDNINHWRNAMIEVGLPMIFHPETTDVYDKKNMPRAVYCIHALSLYLFRLGLAPQIHDLYGKVKFTDEEINNMKLELDKYGIQMPAFSKIGGILANELSVDEAAVHAAVIAINEAVDRGCVQTTARALQNPNAMLKFLQDQLMAVYQEMLRQARAQKAARAQMRGNGSAEKDIYEEYLMQREIQDCINSVNCEFLELQNLRNTD
;
A
#
# COMPACT_ATOMS: atom_id res chain seq x y z
N MET A 1 -66.77 -11.82 -18.85
CA MET A 1 -65.80 -11.11 -17.99
C MET A 1 -64.44 -11.42 -18.57
N GLY A 2 -63.92 -10.50 -19.39
CA GLY A 2 -62.68 -10.67 -20.14
C GLY A 2 -61.48 -10.32 -19.28
N ASP A 3 -60.48 -11.18 -19.38
CA ASP A 3 -59.22 -11.23 -18.64
C ASP A 3 -58.36 -9.97 -18.86
N ALA A 4 -57.77 -9.49 -17.78
CA ALA A 4 -56.94 -8.29 -17.74
C ALA A 4 -55.53 -8.64 -18.22
N SER A 5 -55.21 -8.26 -19.45
CA SER A 5 -53.86 -8.33 -20.00
C SER A 5 -52.91 -7.44 -19.21
N GLN A 6 -52.10 -8.05 -18.35
CA GLN A 6 -50.94 -7.42 -17.70
C GLN A 6 -49.91 -7.03 -18.75
N VAL A 7 -49.72 -5.73 -18.93
CA VAL A 7 -48.63 -5.14 -19.73
C VAL A 7 -47.31 -5.39 -18.99
N ARG A 8 -46.45 -6.21 -19.57
CA ARG A 8 -45.05 -6.36 -19.11
C ARG A 8 -44.32 -5.04 -19.41
N PRO A 9 -43.53 -4.48 -18.48
CA PRO A 9 -42.76 -3.27 -18.76
C PRO A 9 -41.74 -3.59 -19.85
N GLY A 10 -41.83 -2.86 -20.97
CA GLY A 10 -40.89 -2.98 -22.07
C GLY A 10 -39.50 -2.58 -21.59
N TYR A 11 -38.50 -3.42 -21.86
CA TYR A 11 -37.13 -2.96 -21.91
C TYR A 11 -37.02 -2.00 -23.10
N GLU A 12 -37.25 -0.71 -22.86
CA GLU A 12 -36.89 0.33 -23.82
C GLU A 12 -35.38 0.21 -24.07
N ARG A 13 -35.01 -0.07 -25.33
CA ARG A 13 -33.61 -0.07 -25.73
C ARG A 13 -33.13 1.38 -25.70
N LEU A 14 -32.29 1.68 -24.71
CA LEU A 14 -31.56 2.93 -24.62
C LEU A 14 -30.86 3.21 -25.96
N THR A 15 -30.92 4.46 -26.40
CA THR A 15 -30.21 4.94 -27.58
C THR A 15 -28.69 4.86 -27.36
N ALA A 16 -27.91 4.91 -28.44
CA ALA A 16 -26.45 4.90 -28.34
C ALA A 16 -25.92 6.09 -27.52
N GLU A 17 -26.61 7.23 -27.58
CA GLU A 17 -26.29 8.44 -26.81
C GLU A 17 -26.61 8.26 -25.33
N GLU A 18 -27.80 7.74 -24.98
CA GLU A 18 -28.18 7.46 -23.59
C GLU A 18 -27.29 6.39 -22.93
N MET A 19 -26.90 5.37 -23.70
CA MET A 19 -25.94 4.34 -23.24
C MET A 19 -24.57 4.93 -22.95
N ASP A 20 -24.13 5.91 -23.75
CA ASP A 20 -22.85 6.59 -23.54
C ASP A 20 -22.91 7.54 -22.34
N GLU A 21 -24.00 8.30 -22.20
CA GLU A 21 -24.23 9.16 -21.03
C GLU A 21 -24.26 8.37 -19.72
N GLN A 22 -24.98 7.25 -19.70
CA GLN A 22 -25.06 6.39 -18.52
C GLN A 22 -23.71 5.72 -18.21
N ARG A 23 -22.93 5.38 -19.24
CA ARG A 23 -21.56 4.89 -19.06
C ARG A 23 -20.66 5.95 -18.44
N ILE A 24 -20.68 7.18 -18.96
CA ILE A 24 -19.84 8.28 -18.45
C ILE A 24 -20.24 8.64 -17.02
N GLN A 25 -21.54 8.67 -16.71
CA GLN A 25 -22.04 8.93 -15.36
C GLN A 25 -21.56 7.86 -14.36
N ASN A 26 -21.56 6.59 -14.77
CA ASN A 26 -21.00 5.50 -13.95
C ASN A 26 -19.49 5.65 -13.74
N VAL A 27 -18.75 6.08 -14.76
CA VAL A 27 -17.30 6.33 -14.68
C VAL A 27 -16.98 7.48 -13.71
N ALA A 28 -17.73 8.58 -13.77
CA ALA A 28 -17.60 9.70 -12.83
C ALA A 28 -17.89 9.27 -11.38
N TYR A 29 -18.97 8.51 -11.16
CA TYR A 29 -19.30 7.95 -9.86
C TYR A 29 -18.20 7.01 -9.33
N GLN A 30 -17.69 6.10 -10.17
CA GLN A 30 -16.59 5.21 -9.83
C GLN A 30 -15.35 5.98 -9.39
N TYR A 31 -15.00 7.05 -10.10
CA TYR A 31 -13.84 7.85 -9.75
C TYR A 31 -14.02 8.65 -8.46
N LEU A 32 -15.22 9.20 -8.21
CA LEU A 32 -15.54 9.81 -6.92
C LEU A 32 -15.40 8.83 -5.76
N CYS A 33 -15.83 7.57 -5.93
CA CYS A 33 -15.53 6.51 -4.95
C CYS A 33 -14.02 6.36 -4.74
N ARG A 34 -13.21 6.28 -5.81
CA ARG A 34 -11.74 6.14 -5.69
C ARG A 34 -11.08 7.33 -4.98
N LEU A 35 -11.59 8.55 -5.18
CA LEU A 35 -11.13 9.74 -4.47
C LEU A 35 -11.48 9.65 -2.98
N GLU A 36 -12.70 9.28 -2.63
CA GLU A 36 -13.12 9.10 -1.23
C GLU A 36 -12.33 7.99 -0.52
N GLU A 37 -12.03 6.88 -1.21
CA GLU A 37 -11.19 5.80 -0.69
C GLU A 37 -9.76 6.28 -0.41
N ALA A 38 -9.16 6.98 -1.38
CA ALA A 38 -7.82 7.54 -1.25
C ALA A 38 -7.77 8.57 -0.11
N LYS A 39 -8.79 9.44 -0.03
CA LYS A 39 -8.94 10.42 1.06
C LYS A 39 -8.91 9.73 2.42
N ARG A 40 -9.84 8.82 2.70
CA ARG A 40 -9.94 8.17 4.02
C ARG A 40 -8.68 7.40 4.40
N TRP A 41 -8.03 6.78 3.41
CA TRP A 41 -6.77 6.09 3.64
C TRP A 41 -5.65 7.07 3.98
N MET A 42 -5.54 8.20 3.27
CA MET A 42 -4.58 9.25 3.59
C MET A 42 -4.84 9.87 4.97
N GLU A 43 -6.10 10.14 5.33
CA GLU A 43 -6.47 10.63 6.67
C GLU A 43 -6.04 9.65 7.76
N ALA A 44 -6.26 8.34 7.55
CA ALA A 44 -5.83 7.30 8.48
C ALA A 44 -4.30 7.18 8.60
N CYS A 45 -3.55 7.48 7.54
CA CYS A 45 -2.09 7.45 7.56
C CYS A 45 -1.45 8.73 8.12
N LEU A 46 -2.12 9.88 7.96
CA LEU A 46 -1.62 11.19 8.33
C LEU A 46 -2.12 11.66 9.70
N GLU A 47 -3.19 11.06 10.22
CA GLU A 47 -3.91 11.52 11.41
C GLU A 47 -4.38 12.99 11.29
N GLU A 48 -4.71 13.42 10.07
CA GLU A 48 -5.19 14.76 9.72
C GLU A 48 -6.40 14.66 8.78
N ASP A 49 -7.39 15.54 8.96
CA ASP A 49 -8.57 15.60 8.08
C ASP A 49 -8.21 16.22 6.72
N LEU A 50 -8.71 15.61 5.64
CA LEU A 50 -8.55 16.11 4.27
C LEU A 50 -9.87 16.73 3.76
N PRO A 51 -9.79 17.63 2.77
CA PRO A 51 -10.96 18.26 2.13
C PRO A 51 -11.92 17.26 1.48
N ALA A 52 -13.02 17.76 0.92
CA ALA A 52 -13.99 16.91 0.23
C ALA A 52 -13.35 16.14 -0.95
N PRO A 53 -13.87 14.97 -1.35
CA PRO A 53 -13.34 14.18 -2.48
C PRO A 53 -13.25 14.98 -3.78
N THR A 54 -14.19 15.89 -4.00
CA THR A 54 -14.24 16.80 -5.15
C THR A 54 -13.09 17.82 -5.17
N GLU A 55 -12.52 18.14 -4.01
CA GLU A 55 -11.41 19.08 -3.84
C GLU A 55 -10.06 18.36 -3.65
N LEU A 56 -10.08 17.04 -3.45
CA LEU A 56 -8.90 16.23 -3.15
C LEU A 56 -7.82 16.40 -4.21
N GLU A 57 -8.20 16.37 -5.49
CA GLU A 57 -7.28 16.56 -6.60
C GLU A 57 -6.52 17.88 -6.51
N GLU A 58 -7.21 18.97 -6.17
CA GLU A 58 -6.62 20.30 -6.13
C GLU A 58 -5.64 20.44 -4.97
N VAL A 59 -5.95 19.87 -3.80
CA VAL A 59 -5.08 19.97 -2.63
C VAL A 59 -3.84 19.08 -2.71
N LEU A 60 -3.85 18.04 -3.54
CA LEU A 60 -2.66 17.22 -3.79
C LEU A 60 -1.63 17.93 -4.69
N ARG A 61 -2.02 18.96 -5.46
CA ARG A 61 -1.15 19.62 -6.45
C ARG A 61 0.10 20.27 -5.87
N ASN A 62 0.03 20.77 -4.64
CA ASN A 62 1.18 21.38 -3.95
C ASN A 62 2.14 20.33 -3.36
N GLY A 63 1.78 19.05 -3.44
CA GLY A 63 2.57 17.92 -2.97
C GLY A 63 2.75 17.83 -1.45
N VAL A 64 2.20 18.74 -0.64
CA VAL A 64 2.42 18.77 0.82
C VAL A 64 1.89 17.48 1.45
N TYR A 65 0.65 17.11 1.17
CA TYR A 65 0.06 15.86 1.66
C TYR A 65 0.80 14.62 1.15
N LEU A 66 1.29 14.64 -0.10
CA LEU A 66 2.06 13.55 -0.68
C LEU A 66 3.42 13.39 0.03
N ALA A 67 4.10 14.50 0.32
CA ALA A 67 5.36 14.49 1.05
C ALA A 67 5.19 14.07 2.50
N LYS A 68 4.11 14.51 3.18
CA LYS A 68 3.73 14.02 4.51
C LYS A 68 3.48 12.51 4.49
N LEU A 69 2.76 12.02 3.49
CA LEU A 69 2.53 10.58 3.34
C LEU A 69 3.84 9.83 3.13
N GLY A 70 4.75 10.36 2.29
CA GLY A 70 6.10 9.85 2.12
C GLY A 70 6.90 9.79 3.44
N HIS A 71 6.74 10.78 4.31
CA HIS A 71 7.35 10.78 5.64
C HIS A 71 6.84 9.62 6.51
N CYS A 72 5.56 9.26 6.43
CA CYS A 72 4.98 8.19 7.26
C CYS A 72 5.66 6.82 7.03
N PHE A 73 6.01 6.48 5.78
CA PHE A 73 6.61 5.18 5.46
C PHE A 73 8.13 5.24 5.15
N ALA A 74 8.69 6.43 4.91
CA ALA A 74 10.13 6.64 4.71
C ALA A 74 10.66 7.88 5.47
N PRO A 75 10.56 7.92 6.81
CA PRO A 75 10.86 9.13 7.59
C PRO A 75 12.34 9.54 7.55
N HIS A 76 13.24 8.58 7.30
CA HIS A 76 14.68 8.83 7.17
C HIS A 76 15.03 9.60 5.89
N LEU A 77 14.26 9.40 4.81
CA LEU A 77 14.49 10.05 3.52
C LEU A 77 13.88 11.45 3.47
N ILE A 78 12.68 11.60 4.02
CA ILE A 78 11.93 12.87 4.03
C ILE A 78 11.73 13.33 5.48
N PRO A 79 12.71 14.00 6.11
CA PRO A 79 12.45 14.70 7.37
C PRO A 79 11.35 15.75 7.16
N ILE A 80 10.40 15.86 8.08
CA ILE A 80 9.27 16.83 8.02
C ILE A 80 9.75 18.25 7.69
N LYS A 81 10.91 18.65 8.24
CA LYS A 81 11.50 19.99 8.04
C LYS A 81 11.92 20.29 6.60
N LYS A 82 12.05 19.27 5.74
CA LYS A 82 12.36 19.45 4.32
C LYS A 82 11.13 19.69 3.46
N ILE A 83 9.92 19.42 3.98
CA ILE A 83 8.67 19.64 3.26
C ILE A 83 8.46 21.15 3.13
N TYR A 84 8.34 21.62 1.89
CA TYR A 84 8.10 23.02 1.60
C TYR A 84 6.63 23.38 1.85
N ASP A 85 6.40 24.53 2.49
CA ASP A 85 5.06 25.04 2.83
C ASP A 85 4.20 24.03 3.61
N LEU A 86 4.77 23.43 4.66
CA LEU A 86 4.13 22.40 5.49
C LEU A 86 2.71 22.79 5.97
N ASP A 87 2.50 24.06 6.35
CA ASP A 87 1.22 24.59 6.83
C ASP A 87 0.30 25.09 5.70
N GLN A 88 0.75 24.99 4.44
CA GLN A 88 0.05 25.43 3.23
C GLN A 88 -0.33 26.93 3.24
N GLN A 89 0.37 27.75 4.03
CA GLN A 89 0.06 29.18 4.16
C GLN A 89 0.40 29.93 2.86
N ARG A 90 1.53 29.59 2.23
CA ARG A 90 1.93 30.23 0.97
C ARG A 90 1.00 29.79 -0.17
N TYR A 91 0.58 28.53 -0.16
CA TYR A 91 -0.41 28.00 -1.09
C TYR A 91 -1.74 28.76 -0.98
N LYS A 92 -2.25 28.99 0.23
CA LYS A 92 -3.50 29.74 0.45
C LYS A 92 -3.44 31.19 -0.01
N VAL A 93 -2.27 31.85 0.11
CA VAL A 93 -2.13 33.29 -0.22
C VAL A 93 -1.74 33.51 -1.69
N THR A 94 -0.82 32.70 -2.23
CA THR A 94 -0.18 32.94 -3.54
C THR A 94 -0.42 31.82 -4.55
N GLY A 95 -1.12 30.75 -4.18
CA GLY A 95 -1.33 29.57 -5.02
C GLY A 95 -0.09 28.71 -5.19
N LEU A 96 -0.04 27.94 -6.28
CA LEU A 96 1.09 27.06 -6.60
C LEU A 96 2.36 27.85 -6.89
N GLN A 97 3.44 27.48 -6.20
CA GLN A 97 4.79 27.93 -6.48
C GLN A 97 5.61 26.77 -7.03
N PHE A 98 6.55 27.03 -7.93
CA PHE A 98 7.38 25.98 -8.53
C PHE A 98 8.06 25.11 -7.46
N ARG A 99 8.49 25.70 -6.35
CA ARG A 99 9.10 24.96 -5.23
C ARG A 99 8.22 23.87 -4.63
N HIS A 100 6.89 23.90 -4.81
CA HIS A 100 6.02 22.78 -4.42
C HIS A 100 6.32 21.48 -5.17
N THR A 101 6.96 21.53 -6.34
CA THR A 101 7.39 20.33 -7.06
C THR A 101 8.37 19.49 -6.24
N ASP A 102 9.15 20.12 -5.35
CA ASP A 102 10.07 19.40 -4.45
C ASP A 102 9.31 18.42 -3.55
N ASN A 103 8.13 18.79 -3.07
CA ASN A 103 7.29 17.92 -2.24
C ASN A 103 6.83 16.67 -3.00
N ILE A 104 6.45 16.83 -4.27
CA ILE A 104 6.05 15.72 -5.14
C ILE A 104 7.25 14.81 -5.42
N ASN A 105 8.42 15.40 -5.67
CA ASN A 105 9.66 14.65 -5.88
C ASN A 105 10.09 13.89 -4.62
N HIS A 106 9.91 14.46 -3.43
CA HIS A 106 10.13 13.77 -2.17
C HIS A 106 9.27 12.51 -2.06
N TRP A 107 7.95 12.63 -2.27
CA TRP A 107 7.05 11.48 -2.26
C TRP A 107 7.47 10.41 -3.28
N ARG A 108 7.82 10.81 -4.51
CA ARG A 108 8.29 9.89 -5.55
C ARG A 108 9.56 9.15 -5.13
N ASN A 109 10.50 9.83 -4.49
CA ASN A 109 11.72 9.19 -3.99
C ASN A 109 11.43 8.22 -2.84
N ALA A 110 10.47 8.53 -1.96
CA ALA A 110 10.05 7.60 -0.92
C ALA A 110 9.40 6.34 -1.51
N MET A 111 8.58 6.47 -2.57
CA MET A 111 8.00 5.31 -3.26
C MET A 111 9.07 4.40 -3.89
N ILE A 112 10.13 4.99 -4.44
CA ILE A 112 11.29 4.25 -4.96
C ILE A 112 11.99 3.49 -3.82
N GLU A 113 12.23 4.15 -2.69
CA GLU A 113 12.93 3.56 -1.54
C GLU A 113 12.18 2.36 -0.95
N VAL A 114 10.85 2.47 -0.83
CA VAL A 114 10.03 1.36 -0.31
C VAL A 114 9.87 0.22 -1.35
N GLY A 115 10.24 0.46 -2.61
CA GLY A 115 10.25 -0.54 -3.67
C GLY A 115 8.95 -0.65 -4.47
N LEU A 116 8.11 0.40 -4.48
CA LEU A 116 6.93 0.41 -5.35
C LEU A 116 7.38 0.42 -6.83
N PRO A 117 6.82 -0.44 -7.70
CA PRO A 117 7.23 -0.50 -9.10
C PRO A 117 6.97 0.83 -9.83
N MET A 118 7.97 1.28 -10.61
CA MET A 118 7.95 2.57 -11.32
C MET A 118 6.76 2.75 -12.28
N ILE A 119 6.14 1.66 -12.75
CA ILE A 119 4.94 1.69 -13.60
C ILE A 119 3.77 2.43 -12.94
N PHE A 120 3.68 2.40 -11.61
CA PHE A 120 2.64 3.09 -10.85
C PHE A 120 2.93 4.58 -10.68
N HIS A 121 4.19 5.00 -10.78
CA HIS A 121 4.58 6.37 -10.42
C HIS A 121 4.04 7.38 -11.44
N PRO A 122 3.40 8.47 -10.96
CA PRO A 122 3.06 9.61 -11.81
C PRO A 122 4.31 10.44 -12.09
N GLU A 123 4.23 11.27 -13.12
CA GLU A 123 5.18 12.36 -13.36
C GLU A 123 4.82 13.58 -12.49
N THR A 124 5.81 14.44 -12.23
CA THR A 124 5.58 15.66 -11.45
C THR A 124 4.53 16.57 -12.09
N THR A 125 4.48 16.62 -13.43
CA THR A 125 3.48 17.40 -14.18
C THR A 125 2.08 16.79 -14.14
N ASP A 126 1.95 15.48 -13.93
CA ASP A 126 0.64 14.83 -13.78
C ASP A 126 -0.10 15.40 -12.57
N VAL A 127 0.65 15.68 -11.50
CA VAL A 127 0.17 16.23 -10.22
C VAL A 127 0.17 17.75 -10.23
N TYR A 128 1.32 18.40 -10.43
CA TYR A 128 1.50 19.84 -10.26
C TYR A 128 0.65 20.66 -11.25
N ASP A 129 0.71 20.30 -12.54
CA ASP A 129 -0.06 20.95 -13.60
C ASP A 129 -1.48 20.36 -13.74
N LYS A 130 -1.84 19.39 -12.89
CA LYS A 130 -3.09 18.62 -12.97
C LYS A 130 -3.29 17.97 -14.35
N LYS A 131 -2.21 17.61 -15.06
CA LYS A 131 -2.32 17.00 -16.41
C LYS A 131 -2.92 15.60 -16.39
N ASN A 132 -2.71 14.84 -15.31
CA ASN A 132 -3.23 13.48 -15.17
C ASN A 132 -3.36 13.11 -13.68
N MET A 133 -4.20 13.85 -12.96
CA MET A 133 -4.45 13.55 -11.55
C MET A 133 -5.01 12.13 -11.30
N PRO A 134 -5.83 11.53 -12.19
CA PRO A 134 -6.25 10.13 -12.03
C PRO A 134 -5.07 9.15 -11.92
N ARG A 135 -3.93 9.43 -12.57
CA ARG A 135 -2.71 8.62 -12.41
C ARG A 135 -2.09 8.75 -11.02
N ALA A 136 -2.14 9.93 -10.42
CA ALA A 136 -1.68 10.14 -9.05
C ALA A 136 -2.57 9.39 -8.05
N VAL A 137 -3.90 9.45 -8.24
CA VAL A 137 -4.87 8.68 -7.43
C VAL A 137 -4.64 7.17 -7.61
N TYR A 138 -4.44 6.71 -8.84
CA TYR A 138 -4.08 5.31 -9.13
C TYR A 138 -2.81 4.88 -8.41
N CYS A 139 -1.78 5.73 -8.38
CA CYS A 139 -0.55 5.48 -7.64
C CYS A 139 -0.79 5.39 -6.13
N ILE A 140 -1.66 6.23 -5.56
CA ILE A 140 -2.03 6.17 -4.13
C ILE A 140 -2.69 4.82 -3.81
N HIS A 141 -3.60 4.34 -4.66
CA HIS A 141 -4.23 3.02 -4.50
C HIS A 141 -3.21 1.86 -4.60
N ALA A 142 -2.24 1.95 -5.52
CA ALA A 142 -1.18 0.96 -5.62
C ALA A 142 -0.27 0.98 -4.39
N LEU A 143 0.11 2.19 -3.95
CA LEU A 143 0.92 2.39 -2.76
C LEU A 143 0.21 1.88 -1.50
N SER A 144 -1.09 2.13 -1.35
CA SER A 144 -1.85 1.68 -0.18
C SER A 144 -1.88 0.15 -0.08
N LEU A 145 -2.12 -0.54 -1.20
CA LEU A 145 -2.08 -1.99 -1.26
C LEU A 145 -0.69 -2.55 -0.96
N TYR A 146 0.34 -1.91 -1.50
CA TYR A 146 1.73 -2.31 -1.29
C TYR A 146 2.18 -2.12 0.16
N LEU A 147 1.93 -0.95 0.75
CA LEU A 147 2.26 -0.66 2.15
C LEU A 147 1.47 -1.54 3.12
N PHE A 148 0.22 -1.89 2.79
CA PHE A 148 -0.56 -2.85 3.58
C PHE A 148 0.09 -4.24 3.57
N ARG A 149 0.57 -4.74 2.42
CA ARG A 149 1.30 -6.02 2.34
C ARG A 149 2.60 -6.00 3.16
N LEU A 150 3.27 -4.86 3.25
CA LEU A 150 4.46 -4.67 4.07
C LEU A 150 4.14 -4.47 5.58
N GLY A 151 2.87 -4.34 5.95
CA GLY A 151 2.44 -4.05 7.32
C GLY A 151 2.83 -2.64 7.79
N LEU A 152 2.99 -1.69 6.87
CA LEU A 152 3.39 -0.30 7.14
C LEU A 152 2.21 0.68 7.18
N ALA A 153 1.07 0.32 6.58
CA ALA A 153 -0.12 1.17 6.50
C ALA A 153 -1.41 0.34 6.65
N PRO A 154 -2.52 0.95 7.08
CA PRO A 154 -3.82 0.29 7.09
C PRO A 154 -4.31 -0.05 5.68
N GLN A 155 -5.25 -0.98 5.58
CA GLN A 155 -5.87 -1.37 4.31
C GLN A 155 -6.79 -0.25 3.80
N ILE A 156 -6.70 0.06 2.50
CA ILE A 156 -7.70 0.89 1.83
C ILE A 156 -9.01 0.10 1.66
N HIS A 157 -10.14 0.74 1.98
CA HIS A 157 -11.45 0.07 1.93
C HIS A 157 -12.12 0.33 0.58
N ASP A 158 -12.80 -0.68 0.02
CA ASP A 158 -13.66 -0.49 -1.15
C ASP A 158 -14.99 0.14 -0.74
N LEU A 159 -15.27 1.32 -1.27
CA LEU A 159 -16.44 2.15 -0.99
C LEU A 159 -17.39 2.23 -2.17
N TYR A 160 -17.10 1.52 -3.26
CA TYR A 160 -17.99 1.44 -4.41
C TYR A 160 -19.39 0.92 -4.00
N GLY A 161 -20.43 1.70 -4.32
CA GLY A 161 -21.82 1.38 -3.97
C GLY A 161 -22.19 1.62 -2.50
N LYS A 162 -21.24 1.99 -1.63
CA LYS A 162 -21.48 2.29 -0.21
C LYS A 162 -21.62 3.78 0.07
N VAL A 163 -21.02 4.61 -0.78
CA VAL A 163 -21.04 6.07 -0.67
C VAL A 163 -21.99 6.65 -1.72
N LYS A 164 -22.74 7.67 -1.34
CA LYS A 164 -23.64 8.42 -2.22
C LYS A 164 -23.06 9.80 -2.44
N PHE A 165 -23.03 10.22 -3.69
CA PHE A 165 -22.69 11.57 -4.11
C PHE A 165 -23.94 12.24 -4.67
N THR A 166 -23.98 13.56 -4.61
CA THR A 166 -25.03 14.35 -5.23
C THR A 166 -24.89 14.34 -6.75
N ASP A 167 -26.00 14.58 -7.45
CA ASP A 167 -25.99 14.67 -8.91
C ASP A 167 -25.06 15.80 -9.40
N GLU A 168 -24.94 16.89 -8.64
CA GLU A 168 -24.04 18.00 -8.94
C GLU A 168 -22.57 17.56 -8.88
N GLU A 169 -22.15 16.82 -7.85
CA GLU A 169 -20.78 16.29 -7.74
C GLU A 169 -20.44 15.33 -8.88
N ILE A 170 -21.38 14.44 -9.23
CA ILE A 170 -21.21 13.48 -10.33
C ILE A 170 -21.11 14.23 -11.67
N ASN A 171 -21.95 15.23 -11.90
CA ASN A 171 -21.93 16.04 -13.12
C ASN A 171 -20.65 16.87 -13.23
N ASN A 172 -20.19 17.48 -12.14
CA ASN A 172 -18.93 18.22 -12.11
C ASN A 172 -17.75 17.29 -12.41
N MET A 173 -17.73 16.08 -11.83
CA MET A 173 -16.68 15.11 -12.10
C MET A 173 -16.72 14.61 -13.55
N LYS A 174 -17.90 14.38 -14.11
CA LYS A 174 -18.07 14.05 -15.53
C LYS A 174 -17.45 15.12 -16.44
N LEU A 175 -17.76 16.39 -16.19
CA LEU A 175 -17.22 17.51 -16.97
C LEU A 175 -15.70 17.64 -16.83
N GLU A 176 -15.15 17.40 -15.64
CA GLU A 176 -13.70 17.38 -15.45
C GLU A 176 -13.07 16.22 -16.24
N LEU A 177 -13.58 14.99 -16.13
CA LEU A 177 -13.05 13.84 -16.85
C LEU A 177 -13.09 14.02 -18.38
N ASP A 178 -14.15 14.63 -18.92
CA ASP A 178 -14.28 14.91 -20.35
C ASP A 178 -13.21 15.91 -20.85
N LYS A 179 -12.82 16.90 -20.04
CA LYS A 179 -11.77 17.88 -20.41
C LYS A 179 -10.40 17.23 -20.59
N TYR A 180 -10.10 16.20 -19.80
CA TYR A 180 -8.80 15.55 -19.84
C TYR A 180 -8.68 14.60 -21.05
N GLY A 181 -9.79 14.05 -21.55
CA GLY A 181 -9.76 13.02 -22.60
C GLY A 181 -8.95 11.77 -22.20
N ILE A 182 -8.75 11.56 -20.89
CA ILE A 182 -7.86 10.52 -20.35
C ILE A 182 -8.64 9.21 -20.24
N GLN A 183 -8.01 8.12 -20.67
CA GLN A 183 -8.48 6.79 -20.37
C GLN A 183 -8.30 6.50 -18.88
N MET A 184 -9.41 6.20 -18.19
CA MET A 184 -9.39 5.91 -16.76
C MET A 184 -8.45 4.72 -16.45
N PRO A 185 -7.54 4.85 -15.48
CA PRO A 185 -6.71 3.73 -15.04
C PRO A 185 -7.56 2.55 -14.56
N ALA A 186 -7.11 1.32 -14.84
CA ALA A 186 -7.83 0.12 -14.42
C ALA A 186 -7.58 -0.18 -12.93
N PHE A 187 -8.27 0.52 -12.02
CA PHE A 187 -8.14 0.33 -10.56
C PHE A 187 -8.35 -1.12 -10.11
N SER A 188 -9.25 -1.86 -10.76
CA SER A 188 -9.49 -3.28 -10.48
C SER A 188 -8.32 -4.20 -10.80
N LYS A 189 -7.39 -3.77 -11.66
CA LYS A 189 -6.22 -4.56 -12.07
C LYS A 189 -4.99 -4.27 -11.21
N ILE A 190 -5.03 -3.27 -10.32
CA ILE A 190 -3.87 -2.87 -9.50
C ILE A 190 -3.31 -4.06 -8.74
N GLY A 191 -4.16 -4.83 -8.06
CA GLY A 191 -3.71 -5.99 -7.29
C GLY A 191 -3.02 -7.07 -8.13
N GLY A 192 -3.52 -7.31 -9.35
CA GLY A 192 -2.94 -8.27 -10.29
C GLY A 192 -1.64 -7.76 -10.91
N ILE A 193 -1.55 -6.47 -11.26
CA ILE A 193 -0.31 -5.86 -11.77
C ILE A 193 0.73 -5.81 -10.66
N LEU A 194 0.36 -5.43 -9.43
CA LEU A 194 1.27 -5.49 -8.28
C LEU A 194 1.76 -6.92 -8.06
N ALA A 195 0.88 -7.93 -8.06
CA ALA A 195 1.30 -9.32 -7.91
C ALA A 195 2.22 -9.80 -9.04
N ASN A 196 2.00 -9.35 -10.29
CA ASN A 196 2.82 -9.72 -11.44
C ASN A 196 4.18 -8.97 -11.45
N GLU A 197 4.21 -7.68 -11.13
CA GLU A 197 5.43 -6.86 -11.09
C GLU A 197 6.26 -7.14 -9.84
N LEU A 198 5.60 -7.47 -8.72
CA LEU A 198 6.21 -7.96 -7.49
C LEU A 198 6.31 -9.49 -7.48
N SER A 199 6.19 -10.18 -8.63
CA SER A 199 6.29 -11.65 -8.73
C SER A 199 7.73 -12.16 -8.47
N VAL A 200 8.26 -11.83 -7.30
CA VAL A 200 8.73 -12.86 -6.40
C VAL A 200 7.48 -13.66 -6.04
N ASP A 201 7.45 -14.94 -6.39
CA ASP A 201 6.32 -15.83 -6.15
C ASP A 201 5.92 -15.75 -4.65
N GLU A 202 4.89 -14.96 -4.31
CA GLU A 202 4.45 -14.74 -2.92
C GLU A 202 4.10 -16.08 -2.26
N ALA A 203 3.60 -17.04 -3.04
CA ALA A 203 3.39 -18.40 -2.56
C ALA A 203 4.73 -19.11 -2.29
N ALA A 204 5.77 -18.90 -3.09
CA ALA A 204 7.11 -19.42 -2.81
C ALA A 204 7.78 -18.72 -1.61
N VAL A 205 7.59 -17.42 -1.42
CA VAL A 205 8.07 -16.69 -0.23
C VAL A 205 7.37 -17.24 1.00
N HIS A 206 6.04 -17.37 0.95
CA HIS A 206 5.26 -17.91 2.04
C HIS A 206 5.63 -19.38 2.35
N ALA A 207 5.78 -20.22 1.32
CA ALA A 207 6.26 -21.59 1.47
C ALA A 207 7.68 -21.66 2.04
N ALA A 208 8.56 -20.74 1.67
CA ALA A 208 9.91 -20.66 2.23
C ALA A 208 9.88 -20.28 3.72
N VAL A 209 9.03 -19.33 4.13
CA VAL A 209 8.84 -18.94 5.53
C VAL A 209 8.23 -20.08 6.35
N ILE A 210 7.24 -20.79 5.82
CA ILE A 210 6.68 -22.00 6.45
C ILE A 210 7.80 -23.03 6.64
N ALA A 211 8.57 -23.32 5.59
CA ALA A 211 9.65 -24.29 5.65
C ALA A 211 10.73 -23.91 6.68
N ILE A 212 11.03 -22.62 6.86
CA ILE A 212 11.95 -22.14 7.90
C ILE A 212 11.36 -22.42 9.29
N ASN A 213 10.11 -22.05 9.54
CA ASN A 213 9.46 -22.29 10.83
C ASN A 213 9.42 -23.79 11.17
N GLU A 214 9.02 -24.64 10.21
CA GLU A 214 9.03 -26.09 10.41
C GLU A 214 10.44 -26.64 10.66
N ALA A 215 11.46 -26.11 9.99
CA ALA A 215 12.85 -26.53 10.22
C ALA A 215 13.35 -26.12 11.61
N VAL A 216 13.00 -24.91 12.06
CA VAL A 216 13.29 -24.42 13.41
C VAL A 216 12.66 -25.34 14.45
N ASP A 217 11.42 -25.76 14.24
CA ASP A 217 10.67 -26.65 15.13
C ASP A 217 11.28 -28.03 15.27
N ARG A 218 11.79 -28.57 14.16
CA ARG A 218 12.50 -29.85 14.13
C ARG A 218 13.82 -29.79 14.90
N GLY A 219 14.34 -28.60 15.21
CA GLY A 219 15.54 -28.44 16.04
C GLY A 219 16.86 -28.75 15.34
N CYS A 220 16.84 -29.10 14.05
CA CYS A 220 18.03 -29.55 13.33
C CYS A 220 18.68 -28.40 12.54
N VAL A 221 19.88 -28.01 12.95
CA VAL A 221 20.65 -26.89 12.38
C VAL A 221 20.86 -27.03 10.88
N GLN A 222 21.10 -28.23 10.36
CA GLN A 222 21.32 -28.44 8.93
C GLN A 222 20.06 -28.17 8.09
N THR A 223 18.90 -28.63 8.55
CA THR A 223 17.63 -28.36 7.89
C THR A 223 17.26 -26.88 7.94
N THR A 224 17.50 -26.22 9.07
CA THR A 224 17.25 -24.79 9.20
C THR A 224 18.18 -23.99 8.31
N ALA A 225 19.47 -24.33 8.26
CA ALA A 225 20.42 -23.67 7.36
C ALA A 225 19.97 -23.77 5.90
N ARG A 226 19.53 -24.96 5.46
CA ARG A 226 19.01 -25.15 4.11
C ARG A 226 17.73 -24.36 3.84
N ALA A 227 16.84 -24.25 4.83
CA ALA A 227 15.61 -23.47 4.71
C ALA A 227 15.89 -21.96 4.67
N LEU A 228 16.82 -21.47 5.49
CA LEU A 228 17.25 -20.07 5.51
C LEU A 228 17.96 -19.68 4.21
N GLN A 229 18.75 -20.58 3.63
CA GLN A 229 19.44 -20.38 2.35
C GLN A 229 18.50 -20.42 1.13
N ASN A 230 17.20 -20.67 1.31
CA ASN A 230 16.25 -20.65 0.21
C ASN A 230 16.17 -19.23 -0.39
N PRO A 231 16.46 -19.05 -1.71
CA PRO A 231 16.44 -17.73 -2.34
C PRO A 231 15.04 -17.07 -2.26
N ASN A 232 13.98 -17.88 -2.22
CA ASN A 232 12.61 -17.38 -2.09
C ASN A 232 12.31 -16.85 -0.67
N ALA A 233 13.12 -17.16 0.35
CA ALA A 233 12.97 -16.56 1.69
C ALA A 233 13.42 -15.09 1.73
N MET A 234 14.14 -14.62 0.70
CA MET A 234 14.64 -13.24 0.56
C MET A 234 15.45 -12.74 1.76
N LEU A 235 16.13 -13.64 2.46
CA LEU A 235 16.91 -13.30 3.64
C LEU A 235 18.28 -12.74 3.22
N LYS A 236 18.70 -11.65 3.87
CA LYS A 236 19.96 -10.95 3.62
C LYS A 236 20.94 -11.20 4.76
N PHE A 237 22.23 -11.10 4.44
CA PHE A 237 23.34 -11.15 5.39
C PHE A 237 23.46 -12.47 6.18
N LEU A 238 23.01 -13.59 5.61
CA LEU A 238 23.25 -14.90 6.21
C LEU A 238 24.74 -15.22 6.25
N GLN A 239 25.23 -15.64 7.42
CA GLN A 239 26.59 -16.14 7.60
C GLN A 239 26.56 -17.63 7.94
N ASP A 240 27.23 -18.45 7.14
CA ASP A 240 27.24 -19.92 7.32
C ASP A 240 27.78 -20.36 8.69
N GLN A 241 28.73 -19.59 9.25
CA GLN A 241 29.31 -19.86 10.56
C GLN A 241 28.34 -19.60 11.73
N LEU A 242 27.25 -18.86 11.51
CA LEU A 242 26.29 -18.47 12.54
C LEU A 242 25.00 -19.31 12.52
N MET A 243 24.91 -20.32 11.65
CA MET A 243 23.68 -21.11 11.46
C MET A 243 23.17 -21.78 12.75
N ALA A 244 24.08 -22.23 13.62
CA ALA A 244 23.71 -22.79 14.92
C ALA A 244 23.11 -21.73 15.87
N VAL A 245 23.62 -20.49 15.80
CA VAL A 245 23.14 -19.37 16.61
C VAL A 245 21.79 -18.86 16.07
N TYR A 246 21.64 -18.73 14.76
CA TYR A 246 20.36 -18.39 14.14
C TYR A 246 19.27 -19.41 14.52
N GLN A 247 19.57 -20.71 14.49
CA GLN A 247 18.63 -21.76 14.88
C GLN A 247 18.14 -21.59 16.33
N GLU A 248 19.03 -21.26 17.27
CA GLU A 248 18.64 -21.03 18.66
C GLU A 248 17.80 -19.75 18.80
N MET A 249 18.25 -18.65 18.21
CA MET A 249 17.53 -17.37 18.28
C MET A 249 16.13 -17.44 17.66
N LEU A 250 15.99 -18.07 16.49
CA LEU A 250 14.69 -18.26 15.85
C LEU A 250 13.77 -19.16 16.69
N ARG A 251 14.31 -20.21 17.33
CA ARG A 251 13.54 -21.07 18.23
C ARG A 251 13.01 -20.29 19.43
N GLN A 252 13.84 -19.43 20.04
CA GLN A 252 13.41 -18.57 21.15
C GLN A 252 12.35 -17.57 20.72
N ALA A 253 12.55 -16.87 19.58
CA ALA A 253 11.58 -15.93 19.05
C ALA A 253 10.23 -16.60 18.76
N ARG A 254 10.26 -17.80 18.17
CA ARG A 254 9.05 -18.59 17.87
C ARG A 254 8.31 -19.01 19.14
N ALA A 255 9.03 -19.46 20.17
CA ALA A 255 8.44 -19.81 21.47
C ALA A 255 7.77 -18.60 22.15
N GLN A 256 8.40 -17.42 22.09
CA GLN A 256 7.82 -16.18 22.62
C GLN A 256 6.56 -15.76 21.87
N LYS A 257 6.58 -15.87 20.53
CA LYS A 257 5.43 -15.55 19.69
C LYS A 257 4.24 -16.48 19.97
N ALA A 258 4.48 -17.79 20.03
CA ALA A 258 3.46 -18.76 20.39
C ALA A 258 2.86 -18.52 21.79
N ALA A 259 3.69 -18.16 22.78
CA ALA A 259 3.20 -17.82 24.13
C ALA A 259 2.32 -16.57 24.14
N ARG A 260 2.64 -15.54 23.33
CA ARG A 260 1.84 -14.32 23.19
C ARG A 260 0.50 -14.59 22.50
N ALA A 261 0.47 -15.47 21.50
CA ALA A 261 -0.76 -15.88 20.82
C ALA A 261 -1.72 -16.60 21.80
N GLN A 262 -1.18 -17.49 22.65
CA GLN A 262 -1.97 -18.20 23.66
C GLN A 262 -2.59 -17.28 24.72
N MET A 263 -1.96 -16.16 25.07
CA MET A 263 -2.52 -15.17 26.01
C MET A 263 -3.66 -14.33 25.41
N ARG A 264 -3.79 -14.28 24.08
CA ARG A 264 -4.84 -13.51 23.38
C ARG A 264 -6.08 -14.33 23.01
N GLY A 265 -5.97 -15.66 23.02
CA GLY A 265 -7.01 -16.58 22.54
C GLY A 265 -8.20 -16.71 23.49
N ASN A 266 -9.24 -15.90 23.27
CA ASN A 266 -10.59 -16.14 23.79
C ASN A 266 -11.44 -16.82 22.70
N GLY A 267 -11.37 -18.15 22.60
CA GLY A 267 -12.49 -18.98 22.12
C GLY A 267 -12.81 -19.05 20.61
N SER A 268 -11.85 -19.10 19.69
CA SER A 268 -12.12 -19.62 18.33
C SER A 268 -11.28 -20.87 18.04
N ALA A 269 -11.92 -21.89 17.45
CA ALA A 269 -11.42 -23.28 17.41
C ALA A 269 -10.53 -23.60 16.19
N GLU A 270 -10.07 -22.60 15.46
CA GLU A 270 -9.06 -22.76 14.41
C GLU A 270 -7.82 -21.98 14.85
N LYS A 271 -6.78 -22.70 15.27
CA LYS A 271 -5.48 -22.09 15.55
C LYS A 271 -4.93 -21.55 14.24
N ASP A 272 -4.97 -20.24 14.09
CA ASP A 272 -4.44 -19.58 12.91
C ASP A 272 -2.91 -19.73 12.91
N ILE A 273 -2.40 -20.56 11.99
CA ILE A 273 -0.98 -20.94 11.87
C ILE A 273 -0.10 -19.66 11.74
N TYR A 274 -0.69 -18.58 11.22
CA TYR A 274 -0.08 -17.27 11.04
C TYR A 274 0.14 -16.49 12.35
N GLU A 275 -0.58 -16.81 13.43
CA GLU A 275 -0.37 -16.19 14.74
C GLU A 275 0.82 -16.79 15.49
N GLU A 276 1.13 -18.08 15.26
CA GLU A 276 2.21 -18.80 15.95
C GLU A 276 3.55 -18.78 15.18
N TYR A 277 3.53 -18.63 13.85
CA TYR A 277 4.74 -18.69 13.01
C TYR A 277 5.43 -17.33 12.91
N LEU A 278 6.76 -17.34 12.85
CA LEU A 278 7.54 -16.15 12.54
C LEU A 278 7.32 -15.74 11.08
N MET A 279 7.08 -14.46 10.85
CA MET A 279 7.00 -13.82 9.55
C MET A 279 8.40 -13.57 8.99
N GLN A 280 8.51 -13.41 7.67
CA GLN A 280 9.79 -13.15 6.98
C GLN A 280 10.59 -12.01 7.64
N ARG A 281 9.92 -10.90 7.99
CA ARG A 281 10.53 -9.75 8.67
C ARG A 281 11.11 -10.12 10.04
N GLU A 282 10.37 -10.87 10.84
CA GLU A 282 10.81 -11.30 12.18
C GLU A 282 12.03 -12.23 12.08
N ILE A 283 12.05 -13.11 11.08
CA ILE A 283 13.20 -13.97 10.78
C ILE A 283 14.42 -13.12 10.40
N GLN A 284 14.24 -12.12 9.52
CA GLN A 284 15.31 -11.20 9.12
C GLN A 284 15.84 -10.38 10.30
N ASP A 285 14.96 -9.90 11.18
CA ASP A 285 15.34 -9.12 12.37
C ASP A 285 16.18 -9.99 13.34
N CYS A 286 15.83 -11.25 13.53
CA CYS A 286 16.65 -12.20 14.30
C CYS A 286 18.05 -12.37 13.70
N ILE A 287 18.15 -12.54 12.38
CA ILE A 287 19.45 -12.68 11.69
C ILE A 287 20.30 -11.43 11.88
N ASN A 288 19.69 -10.25 11.72
CA ASN A 288 20.38 -8.97 11.88
C ASN A 288 20.90 -8.80 13.32
N SER A 289 20.08 -9.13 14.33
CA SER A 289 20.49 -9.06 15.74
C SER A 289 21.72 -9.93 16.02
N VAL A 290 21.68 -11.20 15.58
CA VAL A 290 22.79 -12.14 15.75
C VAL A 290 24.06 -11.65 15.04
N ASN A 291 23.92 -11.09 13.85
CA ASN A 291 25.04 -10.53 13.09
C ASN A 291 25.69 -9.34 13.80
N CYS A 292 24.88 -8.43 14.34
CA CYS A 292 25.37 -7.28 15.09
C CYS A 292 26.12 -7.72 16.35
N GLU A 293 25.53 -8.60 17.15
CA GLU A 293 26.17 -9.15 18.36
C GLU A 293 27.49 -9.85 18.04
N PHE A 294 27.53 -10.62 16.95
CA PHE A 294 28.76 -11.29 16.52
C PHE A 294 29.86 -10.31 16.13
N LEU A 295 29.51 -9.23 15.40
CA LEU A 295 30.46 -8.17 15.03
C LEU A 295 31.00 -7.43 16.25
N GLU A 296 30.15 -7.12 17.23
CA GLU A 296 30.56 -6.48 18.48
C GLU A 296 31.54 -7.36 19.27
N LEU A 297 31.26 -8.66 19.38
CA LEU A 297 32.14 -9.62 20.04
C LEU A 297 33.49 -9.79 19.32
N GLN A 298 33.52 -9.71 17.99
CA GLN A 298 34.78 -9.72 17.24
C GLN A 298 35.60 -8.45 17.46
N ASN A 299 34.95 -7.29 17.50
CA ASN A 299 35.65 -6.03 17.75
C ASN A 299 36.29 -5.99 19.14
N LEU A 300 35.60 -6.51 20.17
CA LEU A 300 36.12 -6.61 21.53
C LEU A 300 37.35 -7.53 21.63
N ARG A 301 37.38 -8.63 20.86
CA ARG A 301 38.54 -9.56 20.82
C ARG A 301 39.76 -9.01 20.08
N ASN A 302 39.57 -8.00 19.23
CA ASN A 302 40.65 -7.36 18.48
C ASN A 302 41.24 -6.14 19.19
N THR A 303 40.65 -5.73 20.33
CA THR A 303 41.11 -4.61 21.16
C THR A 303 41.93 -5.04 22.39
N ASP A 304 42.10 -6.36 22.61
CA ASP A 304 43.00 -6.97 23.59
C ASP A 304 44.22 -7.60 22.91
#